data_AF-A0A1W9V6Q1-F1
#
_entry.id   AF-A0A1W9V6Q1-F1
#
_cell.length_a   1.000
_cell.length_b   1.000
_cell.length_c   1.000
_cell.angle_alpha   90.00
_cell.angle_beta   90.00
_cell.angle_gamma   90.00
#
_symmetry.space_group_name_H-M   'P 1'
#
loop_
_entity.id
_entity.type
_entity.pdbx_description
1 polymer ?
#
loop_
_entity_poly.entity_id
_entity_poly.type
_entity_poly.pdbx_seq_one_letter_code
_entity_poly.pdbx_strand_id
1 'polypeptide(L)'
;MVNSGKNSALVHRSDISDGIKALYISQSQMDHLLKEDSYSWGYKEGFETALLSLSQLLGVVDDFQRTQQMLNRLESKRMPLVQGHSA
;
A
#
# COMPACT_ATOMS: atom_id res chain seq x y z
N MET A 1 -31.53 32.34 11.87
CA MET A 1 -30.97 31.83 10.61
C MET A 1 -29.75 31.00 10.96
N VAL A 2 -29.84 29.67 10.91
CA VAL A 2 -28.70 28.78 11.21
C VAL A 2 -27.87 28.68 9.94
N ASN A 3 -26.71 29.33 9.96
CA ASN A 3 -25.76 29.27 8.86
C ASN A 3 -25.02 27.93 8.97
N SER A 4 -25.63 26.86 8.45
CA SER A 4 -24.98 25.56 8.28
C SER A 4 -23.97 25.68 7.15
N GLY A 5 -22.84 26.33 7.45
CA GLY A 5 -21.67 26.37 6.61
C GLY A 5 -21.27 24.93 6.30
N LYS A 6 -21.45 24.55 5.03
CA LYS A 6 -20.94 23.30 4.51
C LYS A 6 -19.42 23.34 4.64
N ASN A 7 -18.89 22.83 5.74
CA ASN A 7 -17.50 22.40 5.85
C ASN A 7 -17.33 21.17 4.96
N SER A 8 -17.39 21.37 3.64
CA SER A 8 -16.83 20.40 2.69
C SER A 8 -15.33 20.51 2.87
N ALA A 9 -14.74 19.61 3.67
CA ALA A 9 -13.29 19.49 3.73
C ALA A 9 -12.78 19.32 2.30
N LEU A 10 -12.03 20.30 1.81
CA LEU A 10 -11.32 20.20 0.55
C LEU A 10 -10.19 19.20 0.79
N VAL A 11 -10.39 17.96 0.35
CA VAL A 11 -9.35 16.93 0.44
C VAL A 11 -8.31 17.23 -0.63
N HIS A 12 -7.04 17.43 -0.23
CA HIS A 12 -5.97 17.64 -1.18
C HIS A 12 -5.55 16.32 -1.83
N ARG A 13 -5.05 16.40 -3.07
CA ARG A 13 -4.50 15.24 -3.80
C ARG A 13 -3.37 14.55 -3.02
N SER A 14 -2.61 15.31 -2.22
CA SER A 14 -1.60 14.77 -1.30
C SER A 14 -2.21 13.87 -0.24
N ASP A 15 -3.32 14.28 0.37
CA ASP A 15 -3.98 13.53 1.45
C ASP A 15 -4.52 12.20 0.94
N ILE A 16 -5.07 12.22 -0.29
CA ILE A 16 -5.52 11.00 -0.99
C ILE A 16 -4.34 10.07 -1.24
N SER A 17 -3.25 10.61 -1.79
CA SER A 17 -2.03 9.85 -2.07
C SER A 17 -1.50 9.20 -0.79
N ASP A 18 -1.39 9.96 0.29
CA ASP A 18 -0.86 9.49 1.56
C ASP A 18 -1.77 8.44 2.22
N GLY A 19 -3.09 8.57 2.08
CA GLY A 19 -4.05 7.55 2.49
C GLY A 19 -3.84 6.22 1.76
N ILE A 20 -3.72 6.24 0.44
CA ILE A 20 -3.48 5.02 -0.36
C ILE A 20 -2.13 4.38 0.00
N LYS A 21 -1.08 5.19 0.20
CA LYS A 21 0.24 4.71 0.66
C LYS A 21 0.14 4.02 2.02
N ALA A 22 -0.57 4.62 2.97
CA ALA A 22 -0.74 4.06 4.31
C ALA A 22 -1.46 2.70 4.28
N LEU A 23 -2.50 2.57 3.45
CA LEU A 23 -3.20 1.29 3.24
C LEU A 23 -2.28 0.21 2.68
N TYR A 24 -1.48 0.55 1.66
CA TYR A 24 -0.53 -0.39 1.05
C TYR A 24 0.55 -0.86 2.04
N ILE A 25 1.15 0.07 2.79
CA ILE A 25 2.16 -0.25 3.81
C ILE A 25 1.58 -1.14 4.91
N SER A 26 0.36 -0.82 5.38
CA SER A 26 -0.29 -1.60 6.43
C SER A 26 -0.57 -3.03 5.98
N GLN A 27 -0.98 -3.21 4.72
CA GLN A 27 -1.22 -4.55 4.19
C GLN A 27 0.08 -5.36 4.02
N SER A 28 1.17 -4.75 3.52
CA SER A 28 2.48 -5.42 3.46
C SER A 28 2.95 -5.90 4.84
N GLN A 29 2.72 -5.10 5.90
CA GLN A 29 3.02 -5.50 7.28
C GLN A 29 2.14 -6.66 7.78
N MET A 30 0.85 -6.67 7.44
CA MET A 30 -0.04 -7.79 7.79
C MET A 30 0.33 -9.07 7.06
N ASP A 31 0.69 -9.00 5.78
CA ASP A 31 1.18 -10.16 5.02
C ASP A 31 2.41 -10.79 5.68
N HIS A 32 3.33 -9.97 6.22
CA HIS A 32 4.46 -10.46 6.98
C HIS A 32 4.06 -11.27 8.22
N LEU A 33 2.93 -10.93 8.85
CA LEU A 33 2.39 -11.61 10.02
C LEU A 33 1.55 -12.85 9.66
N LEU A 34 0.92 -12.86 8.49
CA LEU A 34 -0.04 -13.88 8.03
C LEU A 34 0.58 -14.95 7.11
N LYS A 35 1.91 -14.99 6.97
CA LYS A 35 2.65 -15.91 6.07
C LYS A 35 2.31 -17.40 6.19
N GLU A 36 1.60 -17.83 7.22
CA GLU A 36 1.22 -19.23 7.45
C GLU A 36 -0.10 -19.65 6.80
N ASP A 37 -0.91 -18.71 6.28
CA ASP A 37 -2.24 -19.04 5.76
C ASP A 37 -2.27 -19.03 4.21
N SER A 38 -2.67 -20.15 3.59
CA SER A 38 -2.69 -20.34 2.13
C SER A 38 -3.66 -19.40 1.40
N TYR A 39 -4.62 -18.81 2.14
CA TYR A 39 -5.53 -17.78 1.64
C TYR A 39 -4.92 -16.37 1.56
N SER A 40 -3.75 -16.14 2.17
CA SER A 40 -3.11 -14.82 2.22
C SER A 40 -2.69 -14.29 0.84
N TRP A 41 -2.28 -15.16 -0.07
CA TRP A 41 -1.81 -14.77 -1.40
C TRP A 41 -2.92 -14.20 -2.28
N GLY A 42 -4.08 -14.87 -2.35
CA GLY A 42 -5.22 -14.39 -3.13
C GLY A 42 -5.82 -13.10 -2.55
N TYR A 43 -5.81 -12.97 -1.22
CA TYR A 43 -6.20 -11.73 -0.55
C TYR A 43 -5.26 -10.57 -0.89
N LYS A 44 -3.94 -10.80 -0.82
CA LYS A 44 -2.93 -9.81 -1.20
C LYS A 44 -3.17 -9.29 -2.61
N GLU A 45 -3.24 -10.18 -3.60
CA GLU A 45 -3.39 -9.80 -5.01
C GLU A 45 -4.67 -8.99 -5.25
N GLY A 46 -5.79 -9.42 -4.66
CA GLY A 46 -7.06 -8.70 -4.74
C GLY A 46 -6.99 -7.31 -4.11
N PHE A 47 -6.31 -7.18 -2.97
CA PHE A 47 -6.12 -5.91 -2.27
C PHE A 47 -5.24 -4.94 -3.06
N GLU A 48 -4.10 -5.40 -3.59
CA GLU A 48 -3.22 -4.57 -4.42
C GLU A 48 -3.92 -4.08 -5.68
N THR A 49 -4.70 -4.95 -6.33
CA THR A 49 -5.51 -4.60 -7.51
C THR A 49 -6.57 -3.54 -7.20
N ALA A 50 -7.24 -3.67 -6.05
CA ALA A 50 -8.22 -2.69 -5.59
C ALA A 50 -7.58 -1.32 -5.33
N LEU A 51 -6.41 -1.28 -4.67
CA LEU A 51 -5.67 -0.03 -4.44
C LEU A 51 -5.18 0.62 -5.74
N LEU A 52 -4.72 -0.18 -6.70
CA LEU A 52 -4.32 0.33 -8.02
C LEU A 52 -5.52 0.98 -8.72
N SER A 53 -6.68 0.30 -8.72
CA SER A 53 -7.92 0.81 -9.33
C SER A 53 -8.38 2.11 -8.66
N LEU A 54 -8.30 2.17 -7.33
CA LEU A 54 -8.61 3.37 -6.56
C LEU A 54 -7.63 4.52 -6.88
N SER A 55 -6.34 4.23 -7.01
CA SER A 55 -5.33 5.23 -7.34
C SER A 55 -5.55 5.83 -8.74
N GLN A 56 -6.02 5.03 -9.69
CA GLN A 56 -6.38 5.48 -11.04
C GLN A 56 -7.62 6.37 -11.00
N LEU A 57 -8.68 5.92 -10.32
CA LEU A 57 -9.92 6.69 -10.16
C LEU A 57 -9.68 8.06 -9.52
N LEU A 58 -8.76 8.13 -8.56
CA LEU A 58 -8.42 9.35 -7.83
C LEU A 58 -7.26 10.15 -8.45
N GLY A 59 -6.70 9.69 -9.58
CA GLY A 59 -5.67 10.41 -10.31
C GLY A 59 -4.32 10.50 -9.59
N VAL A 60 -3.96 9.51 -8.76
CA VAL A 60 -2.71 9.44 -7.96
C VAL A 60 -1.86 8.20 -8.26
N VAL A 61 -2.04 7.59 -9.44
CA VAL A 61 -1.38 6.33 -9.84
C VAL A 61 0.15 6.40 -9.78
N ASP A 62 0.76 7.50 -10.22
CA ASP A 62 2.22 7.65 -10.24
C ASP A 62 2.81 7.64 -8.81
N ASP A 63 2.12 8.30 -7.87
CA ASP A 63 2.54 8.36 -6.47
C ASP A 63 2.40 6.99 -5.79
N PHE A 64 1.35 6.26 -6.13
CA PHE A 64 1.15 4.89 -5.66
C PHE A 64 2.23 3.94 -6.20
N GLN A 65 2.49 3.93 -7.51
CA GLN A 65 3.49 3.07 -8.13
C GLN A 65 4.92 3.33 -7.61
N ARG A 66 5.28 4.60 -7.39
CA ARG A 66 6.56 4.94 -6.74
C ARG A 66 6.68 4.32 -5.36
N THR A 67 5.60 4.32 -4.60
CA THR A 67 5.56 3.72 -3.26
C THR A 67 5.74 2.21 -3.33
N GLN A 68 5.05 1.54 -4.26
CA GLN A 68 5.24 0.10 -4.50
C GLN A 68 6.71 -0.23 -4.82
N GLN A 69 7.33 0.52 -5.74
CA GLN A 69 8.73 0.31 -6.11
C GLN A 69 9.68 0.54 -4.92
N MET A 70 9.42 1.55 -4.09
CA MET A 70 10.23 1.82 -2.89
C MET A 70 10.13 0.70 -1.87
N LEU A 71 8.92 0.20 -1.58
CA LEU A 71 8.74 -0.90 -0.63
C LEU A 71 9.36 -2.21 -1.15
N ASN A 72 9.15 -2.56 -2.42
CA ASN A 72 9.77 -3.74 -3.02
C ASN A 72 11.31 -3.70 -2.93
N ARG A 73 11.92 -2.51 -3.08
CA ARG A 73 13.37 -2.32 -2.88
C ARG A 73 13.77 -2.46 -1.41
N LEU A 74 12.95 -2.02 -0.47
CA LEU A 74 13.22 -2.17 0.97
C LEU A 74 13.10 -3.63 1.42
N GLU A 75 12.09 -4.35 0.93
CA GLU A 75 11.94 -5.79 1.18
C GLU A 75 13.12 -6.58 0.59
N SER A 76 13.52 -6.28 -0.64
CA SER A 76 14.70 -6.90 -1.27
C SER A 76 15.99 -6.65 -0.48
N LYS A 77 16.18 -5.44 0.09
CA LYS A 77 17.33 -5.12 0.94
C LYS A 77 17.29 -5.78 2.33
N ARG A 78 16.11 -6.13 2.84
CA ARG A 78 15.94 -6.87 4.10
C ARG A 78 16.27 -8.36 3.99
N MET A 79 16.51 -8.89 2.78
CA MET A 79 17.04 -10.23 2.59
C MET A 79 18.54 -10.22 2.25
N PRO A 80 19.46 -10.15 3.23
CA PRO A 80 20.84 -10.55 3.00
C PRO A 80 21.04 -12.05 3.28
N LEU A 81 21.50 -12.75 2.24
CA LEU A 81 22.38 -13.93 2.28
C LEU A 81 22.00 -15.13 3.19
N VAL A 82 21.32 -16.13 2.62
CA VAL A 82 21.62 -17.53 2.96
C VAL A 82 22.48 -18.09 1.84
N GLN A 83 23.76 -17.67 1.79
CA GLN A 83 24.76 -18.41 1.05
C GLN A 83 25.15 -19.61 1.91
N GLY A 84 24.81 -20.79 1.39
CA GLY A 84 25.11 -22.07 2.01
C GLY A 84 26.59 -22.20 2.35
N HIS A 85 26.84 -22.68 3.56
CA HIS A 85 28.06 -23.41 3.89
C HIS A 85 27.60 -24.73 4.49
N SER A 86 27.35 -25.71 3.62
CA SER A 86 27.51 -27.11 4.01
C SER A 86 28.97 -27.46 3.72
N ALA A 87 29.75 -27.57 4.79
CA ALA A 87 31.05 -28.24 4.76
C ALA A 87 30.87 -29.75 4.85
#